data_AF-A0A9Q1JSW6-F1
#
_entry.id   AF-A0A9Q1JSW6-F1
#
_cell.length_a   1.000
_cell.length_b   1.000
_cell.length_c   1.000
_cell.angle_alpha   90.00
_cell.angle_beta   90.00
_cell.angle_gamma   90.00
#
_symmetry.space_group_name_H-M   'P 1'
#
loop_
_entity.id
_entity.type
_entity.pdbx_description
1 polymer ?
#
loop_
_entity_poly.entity_id
_entity_poly.type
_entity_poly.pdbx_seq_one_letter_code
_entity_poly.pdbx_strand_id
1 'polypeptide(L)'
;MADKNLEDGDIEPAPKLIEVVFQNCIGQVDNWVEPYLRITVDRLRRAEKPYLKCLLIQVIANSLYYNPSLALGILHKLGVATEIFNLWFQMIQQVKKSGVRANFKREHDKKVCCLGLTSLLALPADQLPVDALGRVFRVTLELLAAYKEQVAEAAKVDEAEDDDDMDGFQSDDEDEGDGSDKEMGLDEEDGDDADNERLKRLAAQVIMQASDPSRFQNLTQTLEFQYQALANGVAQHADQRRVELEKEKMEKASVVSS
;
A
#
# COMPACT_ATOMS: atom_id res chain seq x y z
N MET A 1 -18.71 11.33 6.81
CA MET A 1 -18.12 10.20 7.57
C MET A 1 -18.61 10.06 9.02
N ALA A 2 -18.70 11.14 9.80
CA ALA A 2 -19.15 11.05 11.21
C ALA A 2 -20.68 10.88 11.34
N ASP A 3 -21.45 11.41 10.39
CA ASP A 3 -22.90 11.22 10.32
C ASP A 3 -23.24 9.73 10.08
N LYS A 4 -24.20 9.22 10.86
CA LYS A 4 -24.66 7.83 10.81
C LYS A 4 -25.70 7.59 9.72
N ASN A 5 -26.29 8.65 9.17
CA ASN A 5 -27.34 8.56 8.16
C ASN A 5 -26.79 8.51 6.73
N LEU A 6 -25.47 8.69 6.54
CA LEU A 6 -24.84 8.64 5.22
C LEU A 6 -24.61 7.20 4.79
N GLU A 7 -24.96 6.92 3.53
CA GLU A 7 -24.72 5.62 2.91
C GLU A 7 -23.23 5.44 2.54
N ASP A 8 -22.84 4.20 2.21
CA ASP A 8 -21.45 3.90 1.84
C ASP A 8 -21.01 4.70 0.60
N GLY A 9 -21.88 4.86 -0.41
CA GLY A 9 -21.58 5.61 -1.63
C GLY A 9 -21.30 7.10 -1.40
N ASP A 10 -22.06 7.77 -0.52
CA ASP A 10 -21.87 9.20 -0.21
C ASP A 10 -20.53 9.51 0.45
N ILE A 11 -19.86 8.47 0.97
CA ILE A 11 -18.67 8.60 1.81
C ILE A 11 -17.38 8.29 1.04
N GLU A 12 -17.44 7.55 -0.06
CA GLU A 12 -16.25 7.11 -0.81
C GLU A 12 -15.25 8.23 -1.19
N PRO A 13 -15.68 9.46 -1.52
CA PRO A 13 -14.73 10.55 -1.80
C PRO A 13 -13.91 10.98 -0.58
N ALA A 14 -14.43 10.83 0.64
CA ALA A 14 -13.81 11.38 1.84
C ALA A 14 -12.48 10.68 2.22
N PRO A 15 -12.37 9.33 2.23
CA PRO A 15 -11.10 8.65 2.41
C PRO A 15 -10.02 9.08 1.40
N LYS A 16 -10.38 9.23 0.13
CA LYS A 16 -9.46 9.66 -0.94
C LYS A 16 -8.90 11.06 -0.69
N LEU A 17 -9.75 12.00 -0.28
CA LEU A 17 -9.30 13.34 0.08
C LEU A 17 -8.37 13.36 1.28
N ILE A 18 -8.63 12.53 2.30
CA ILE A 18 -7.76 12.43 3.48
C ILE A 18 -6.39 11.85 3.11
N GLU A 19 -6.38 10.86 2.22
CA GLU A 19 -5.16 10.29 1.66
C GLU A 19 -4.29 11.37 1.00
N VAL A 20 -4.87 12.18 0.09
CA VAL A 20 -4.15 13.29 -0.55
C VAL A 20 -3.58 14.26 0.48
N VAL A 21 -4.32 14.57 1.55
CA VAL A 21 -3.83 15.43 2.64
C VAL A 21 -2.62 14.82 3.35
N PHE A 22 -2.67 13.54 3.73
CA PHE A 22 -1.54 12.90 4.41
C PHE A 22 -0.33 12.74 3.50
N GLN A 23 -0.53 12.47 2.21
CA GLN A 23 0.56 12.35 1.27
C GLN A 23 1.23 13.71 1.03
N ASN A 24 0.47 14.78 0.82
CA ASN A 24 1.04 16.07 0.40
C ASN A 24 1.48 16.98 1.56
N CYS A 25 0.92 16.80 2.75
CA CYS A 25 1.12 17.73 3.87
C CYS A 25 2.00 17.16 4.99
N ILE A 26 3.04 16.36 4.66
CA ILE A 26 3.91 15.69 5.66
C ILE A 26 4.41 16.67 6.73
N GLY A 27 4.19 16.35 8.00
CA GLY A 27 4.63 17.13 9.16
C GLY A 27 3.86 18.43 9.40
N GLN A 28 2.84 18.73 8.60
CA GLN A 28 2.07 19.99 8.70
C GLN A 28 0.67 19.80 9.29
N VAL A 29 0.18 18.56 9.36
CA VAL A 29 -1.21 18.25 9.73
C VAL A 29 -1.32 17.30 10.94
N ASP A 30 -0.32 17.29 11.83
CA ASP A 30 -0.27 16.42 13.02
C ASP A 30 -1.55 16.49 13.87
N ASN A 31 -2.10 17.70 14.06
CA ASN A 31 -3.33 17.93 14.83
C ASN A 31 -4.57 17.29 14.21
N TRP A 32 -4.55 16.99 12.91
CA TRP A 32 -5.65 16.38 12.18
C TRP A 32 -5.56 14.85 12.12
N VAL A 33 -4.42 14.26 12.49
CA VAL A 33 -4.22 12.80 12.46
C VAL A 33 -5.22 12.09 13.39
N GLU A 34 -5.36 12.54 14.65
CA GLU A 34 -6.30 11.90 15.60
C GLU A 34 -7.77 12.04 15.18
N PRO A 35 -8.28 13.24 14.80
CA PRO A 35 -9.64 13.39 14.28
C PRO A 35 -9.94 12.50 13.07
N TYR A 36 -9.05 12.45 12.08
CA TYR A 36 -9.26 11.61 10.90
C TYR A 36 -9.23 10.13 11.25
N LEU A 37 -8.26 9.66 12.05
CA LEU A 37 -8.22 8.27 12.49
C LEU A 37 -9.48 7.86 13.26
N ARG A 38 -9.98 8.71 14.16
CA ARG A 38 -11.20 8.42 14.92
C ARG A 38 -12.41 8.23 13.99
N ILE A 39 -12.63 9.17 13.08
CA ILE A 39 -13.77 9.12 12.15
C ILE A 39 -13.64 7.92 11.19
N THR A 40 -12.43 7.63 10.71
CA THR A 40 -12.14 6.48 9.86
C THR A 40 -12.43 5.17 10.56
N VAL A 41 -11.97 4.98 11.80
CA VAL A 41 -12.22 3.76 12.58
C VAL A 41 -13.71 3.58 12.88
N ASP A 42 -14.39 4.66 13.27
CA ASP A 42 -15.83 4.62 13.54
C ASP A 42 -16.63 4.27 12.28
N ARG A 43 -16.20 4.73 11.10
CA ARG A 43 -16.83 4.37 9.83
C ARG A 43 -16.48 2.95 9.41
N LEU A 44 -15.24 2.51 9.59
CA LEU A 44 -14.79 1.17 9.21
C LEU A 44 -15.57 0.06 9.90
N ARG A 45 -15.94 0.26 11.18
CA ARG A 45 -16.80 -0.67 11.93
C ARG A 45 -18.23 -0.78 11.40
N ARG A 46 -18.70 0.22 10.65
CA ARG A 46 -20.06 0.28 10.08
C ARG A 46 -20.12 0.01 8.59
N ALA A 47 -18.98 0.08 7.89
CA ALA A 47 -18.94 -0.10 6.45
C ALA A 47 -19.40 -1.52 6.08
N GLU A 48 -20.22 -1.62 5.05
CA GLU A 48 -20.72 -2.89 4.53
C GLU A 48 -19.97 -3.25 3.25
N LYS A 49 -19.77 -2.25 2.37
CA LYS A 49 -19.09 -2.42 1.09
C LYS A 49 -17.60 -2.78 1.28
N PRO A 50 -17.10 -3.87 0.68
CA PRO A 50 -15.68 -4.24 0.73
C PRO A 50 -14.74 -3.16 0.20
N TYR A 51 -15.18 -2.44 -0.84
CA TYR A 51 -14.42 -1.35 -1.44
C TYR A 51 -14.20 -0.19 -0.45
N LEU A 52 -15.26 0.27 0.23
CA LEU A 52 -15.13 1.31 1.25
C LEU A 52 -14.23 0.87 2.41
N LYS A 53 -14.28 -0.40 2.82
CA LYS A 53 -13.33 -0.94 3.82
C LYS A 53 -11.89 -0.81 3.36
N CYS A 54 -11.60 -1.08 2.08
CA CYS A 54 -10.26 -0.90 1.52
C CYS A 54 -9.82 0.56 1.62
N LEU A 55 -10.67 1.50 1.20
CA LEU A 55 -10.37 2.94 1.27
C LEU A 55 -10.11 3.43 2.71
N LEU A 56 -10.91 2.97 3.67
CA LEU A 56 -10.74 3.35 5.07
C LEU A 56 -9.45 2.76 5.67
N ILE A 57 -9.07 1.54 5.28
CA ILE A 57 -7.77 0.97 5.66
C ILE A 57 -6.63 1.75 5.00
N GLN A 58 -6.78 2.21 3.76
CA GLN A 58 -5.77 3.06 3.10
C GLN A 58 -5.55 4.39 3.83
N VAL A 59 -6.59 4.99 4.43
CA VAL A 59 -6.42 6.17 5.31
C VAL A 59 -5.53 5.84 6.51
N ILE A 60 -5.71 4.65 7.13
CA ILE A 60 -4.87 4.21 8.25
C ILE A 60 -3.44 3.95 7.78
N ALA A 61 -3.25 3.31 6.63
CA ALA A 61 -1.93 3.10 6.04
C ALA A 61 -1.21 4.43 5.73
N ASN A 62 -1.90 5.40 5.13
CA ASN A 62 -1.36 6.73 4.87
C ASN A 62 -1.02 7.49 6.16
N SER A 63 -1.80 7.32 7.24
CA SER A 63 -1.46 7.93 8.54
C SER A 63 -0.19 7.34 9.15
N LEU A 64 0.04 6.03 8.99
CA LEU A 64 1.25 5.35 9.44
C LEU A 64 2.45 5.77 8.60
N TYR A 65 2.26 5.95 7.31
CA TYR A 65 3.28 6.47 6.40
C TYR A 65 3.62 7.93 6.69
N TYR A 66 2.62 8.74 7.03
CA TYR A 66 2.78 10.13 7.41
C TYR A 66 3.65 10.28 8.67
N ASN A 67 3.30 9.56 9.75
CA ASN A 67 4.06 9.55 11.00
C ASN A 67 3.72 8.27 11.80
N PRO A 68 4.57 7.23 11.74
CA PRO A 68 4.22 5.92 12.31
C PRO A 68 4.11 5.94 13.83
N SER A 69 4.97 6.70 14.53
CA SER A 69 4.92 6.82 15.99
C SER A 69 3.65 7.54 16.46
N LEU A 70 3.28 8.64 15.80
CA LEU A 70 2.07 9.40 16.14
C LEU A 70 0.80 8.57 15.87
N ALA A 71 0.68 8.00 14.67
CA ALA A 71 -0.48 7.23 14.28
C ALA A 71 -0.65 5.97 15.14
N LEU A 72 0.43 5.21 15.39
CA LEU A 72 0.38 4.04 16.27
C LEU A 72 0.03 4.41 17.72
N GLY A 73 0.59 5.51 18.23
CA GLY A 73 0.25 6.04 19.56
C GLY A 73 -1.24 6.39 19.69
N ILE A 74 -1.83 7.00 18.66
CA ILE A 74 -3.27 7.29 18.61
C ILE A 74 -4.10 6.00 18.56
N LEU A 75 -3.73 5.03 17.73
CA LEU A 75 -4.44 3.74 17.66
C LEU A 75 -4.42 2.99 19.00
N HIS A 76 -3.30 3.05 19.74
CA HIS A 76 -3.20 2.52 21.10
C HIS A 76 -4.07 3.32 22.09
N LYS A 77 -4.02 4.65 22.05
CA LYS A 77 -4.86 5.54 22.88
C LYS A 77 -6.36 5.28 22.69
N LEU A 78 -6.77 4.99 21.45
CA LEU A 78 -8.15 4.64 21.12
C LEU A 78 -8.52 3.19 21.50
N GLY A 79 -7.54 2.34 21.83
CA GLY A 79 -7.75 0.94 22.17
C GLY A 79 -8.13 0.06 20.96
N VAL A 80 -7.82 0.50 19.74
CA VAL A 80 -8.29 -0.14 18.49
C VAL A 80 -7.17 -0.78 17.67
N ALA A 81 -5.90 -0.58 18.04
CA ALA A 81 -4.75 -1.05 17.26
C ALA A 81 -4.85 -2.55 16.89
N THR A 82 -5.07 -3.43 17.88
CA THR A 82 -5.14 -4.87 17.66
C THR A 82 -6.29 -5.26 16.72
N GLU A 83 -7.47 -4.66 16.91
CA GLU A 83 -8.66 -4.90 16.07
C GLU A 83 -8.37 -4.52 14.60
N ILE A 84 -7.84 -3.32 14.39
CA ILE A 84 -7.56 -2.77 13.07
C ILE A 84 -6.49 -3.56 12.35
N PHE A 85 -5.36 -3.88 13.01
CA PHE A 85 -4.30 -4.67 12.37
C PHE A 85 -4.76 -6.08 12.04
N ASN A 86 -5.55 -6.73 12.91
CA ASN A 86 -6.10 -8.04 12.61
C ASN A 86 -7.02 -8.01 11.38
N LEU A 87 -7.92 -7.03 11.31
CA LEU A 87 -8.80 -6.84 10.16
C LEU A 87 -7.99 -6.57 8.88
N TRP A 88 -7.01 -5.67 8.95
CA TRP A 88 -6.18 -5.33 7.80
C TRP A 88 -5.40 -6.54 7.28
N PHE A 89 -4.76 -7.30 8.16
CA PHE A 89 -4.04 -8.52 7.77
C PHE A 89 -4.98 -9.56 7.17
N GLN A 90 -6.16 -9.77 7.76
CA GLN A 90 -7.17 -10.65 7.20
C GLN A 90 -7.60 -10.21 5.80
N MET A 91 -7.83 -8.90 5.59
CA MET A 91 -8.22 -8.36 4.29
C MET A 91 -7.12 -8.57 3.23
N ILE A 92 -5.84 -8.35 3.58
CA ILE A 92 -4.71 -8.60 2.69
C ILE A 92 -4.64 -10.08 2.29
N GLN A 93 -4.80 -10.97 3.27
CA GLN A 93 -4.64 -12.42 3.08
C GLN A 93 -5.87 -13.11 2.50
N GLN A 94 -7.00 -12.40 2.39
CA GLN A 94 -8.22 -12.96 1.86
C GLN A 94 -8.14 -13.13 0.34
N VAL A 95 -8.19 -14.40 -0.09
CA VAL A 95 -8.19 -14.80 -1.49
C VAL A 95 -9.53 -15.47 -1.83
N LYS A 96 -10.08 -15.16 -3.01
CA LYS A 96 -11.29 -15.82 -3.52
C LYS A 96 -10.99 -17.26 -3.95
N LYS A 97 -12.03 -18.06 -4.19
CA LYS A 97 -11.88 -19.42 -4.74
C LYS A 97 -11.14 -19.45 -6.08
N SER A 98 -11.20 -18.37 -6.85
CA SER A 98 -10.48 -18.20 -8.11
C SER A 98 -8.97 -17.98 -7.96
N GLY A 99 -8.45 -17.85 -6.73
CA GLY A 99 -7.05 -17.48 -6.50
C GLY A 99 -6.78 -15.97 -6.56
N VAL A 100 -7.76 -15.17 -6.96
CA VAL A 100 -7.66 -13.70 -7.01
C VAL A 100 -7.89 -13.10 -5.62
N ARG A 101 -7.12 -12.07 -5.25
CA ARG A 101 -7.31 -11.34 -3.98
C ARG A 101 -8.70 -10.72 -3.89
N ALA A 102 -9.31 -10.81 -2.71
CA ALA A 102 -10.63 -10.24 -2.47
C ALA A 102 -10.59 -8.71 -2.30
N ASN A 103 -9.51 -8.21 -1.70
CA ASN A 103 -9.31 -6.81 -1.33
C ASN A 103 -8.01 -6.27 -1.96
N PHE A 104 -7.84 -4.93 -1.98
CA PHE A 104 -6.64 -4.24 -2.49
C PHE A 104 -6.23 -4.70 -3.90
N LYS A 105 -7.19 -4.69 -4.82
CA LYS A 105 -7.01 -5.24 -6.18
C LYS A 105 -6.19 -4.32 -7.08
N ARG A 106 -6.30 -3.00 -6.89
CA ARG A 106 -5.57 -2.02 -7.70
C ARG A 106 -4.09 -2.00 -7.31
N GLU A 107 -3.24 -1.52 -8.21
CA GLU A 107 -1.81 -1.38 -7.94
C GLU A 107 -1.57 -0.34 -6.83
N HIS A 108 -2.20 0.82 -6.95
CA HIS A 108 -2.17 1.91 -5.97
C HIS A 108 -2.51 1.42 -4.54
N ASP A 109 -3.62 0.70 -4.39
CA ASP A 109 -4.06 0.14 -3.09
C ASP A 109 -2.94 -0.67 -2.39
N LYS A 110 -2.18 -1.45 -3.17
CA LYS A 110 -1.07 -2.26 -2.65
C LYS A 110 0.12 -1.39 -2.29
N LYS A 111 0.47 -0.40 -3.13
CA LYS A 111 1.55 0.57 -2.85
C LYS A 111 1.31 1.27 -1.51
N VAL A 112 0.12 1.84 -1.32
CA VAL A 112 -0.27 2.54 -0.09
C VAL A 112 -0.18 1.63 1.13
N CYS A 113 -0.69 0.40 1.03
CA CYS A 113 -0.61 -0.55 2.13
C CYS A 113 0.84 -0.99 2.44
N CYS A 114 1.68 -1.20 1.41
CA CYS A 114 3.10 -1.46 1.57
C CYS A 114 3.81 -0.31 2.30
N LEU A 115 3.56 0.94 1.90
CA LEU A 115 4.13 2.14 2.52
C LEU A 115 3.75 2.23 4.01
N GLY A 116 2.49 2.02 4.35
CA GLY A 116 2.04 2.03 5.74
C GLY A 116 2.69 0.94 6.60
N LEU A 117 2.74 -0.31 6.10
CA LEU A 117 3.31 -1.43 6.85
C LEU A 117 4.83 -1.35 6.97
N THR A 118 5.54 -0.95 5.91
CA THR A 118 7.00 -0.76 5.94
C THR A 118 7.41 0.35 6.91
N SER A 119 6.60 1.40 7.05
CA SER A 119 6.85 2.48 8.03
C SER A 119 6.83 1.98 9.47
N LEU A 120 6.06 0.94 9.79
CA LEU A 120 6.08 0.30 11.10
C LEU A 120 7.37 -0.49 11.36
N LEU A 121 8.01 -1.03 10.32
CA LEU A 121 9.26 -1.77 10.45
C LEU A 121 10.43 -0.85 10.82
N ALA A 122 10.35 0.44 10.44
CA ALA A 122 11.33 1.46 10.77
C ALA A 122 11.25 1.93 12.24
N LEU A 123 10.16 1.61 12.95
CA LEU A 123 9.99 2.03 14.34
C LEU A 123 11.03 1.41 15.27
N PRO A 124 11.45 2.16 16.30
CA PRO A 124 12.27 1.65 17.40
C PRO A 124 11.66 0.38 18.04
N ALA A 125 12.54 -0.51 18.53
CA ALA A 125 12.14 -1.84 19.01
C ALA A 125 11.24 -1.84 20.26
N ASP A 126 11.15 -0.73 20.98
CA ASP A 126 10.32 -0.54 22.16
C ASP A 126 8.85 -0.18 21.82
N GLN A 127 8.58 0.30 20.61
CA GLN A 127 7.22 0.74 20.22
C GLN A 127 6.34 -0.39 19.69
N LEU A 128 6.93 -1.49 19.24
CA LEU A 128 6.20 -2.62 18.66
C LEU A 128 6.70 -3.96 19.22
N PRO A 129 5.83 -4.78 19.87
CA PRO A 129 6.20 -6.10 20.34
C PRO A 129 6.76 -6.98 19.22
N VAL A 130 7.73 -7.85 19.56
CA VAL A 130 8.42 -8.71 18.58
C VAL A 130 7.45 -9.60 17.79
N ASP A 131 6.42 -10.15 18.43
CA ASP A 131 5.42 -10.99 17.75
C ASP A 131 4.60 -10.20 16.72
N ALA A 132 4.21 -8.96 17.07
CA ALA A 132 3.49 -8.07 16.18
C ALA A 132 4.37 -7.67 14.99
N LEU A 133 5.64 -7.37 15.23
CA LEU A 133 6.62 -7.06 14.20
C LEU A 133 6.80 -8.23 13.23
N GLY A 134 6.94 -9.46 13.72
CA GLY A 134 7.06 -10.65 12.87
C GLY A 134 5.83 -10.86 11.98
N ARG A 135 4.64 -10.55 12.48
CA ARG A 135 3.40 -10.60 11.68
C ARG A 135 3.33 -9.49 10.64
N VAL A 136 3.65 -8.24 11.01
CA VAL A 136 3.76 -7.11 10.07
C VAL A 136 4.73 -7.45 8.96
N PHE A 137 5.89 -8.02 9.30
CA PHE A 137 6.92 -8.39 8.34
C PHE A 137 6.41 -9.42 7.30
N ARG A 138 5.78 -10.51 7.77
CA ARG A 138 5.20 -11.54 6.88
C ARG A 138 4.15 -10.98 5.92
N VAL A 139 3.21 -10.19 6.45
CA VAL A 139 2.14 -9.60 5.63
C VAL A 139 2.69 -8.58 4.63
N THR A 140 3.71 -7.80 5.03
CA THR A 140 4.40 -6.86 4.13
C THR A 140 5.05 -7.59 2.97
N LEU A 141 5.74 -8.70 3.25
CA LEU A 141 6.35 -9.56 2.23
C LEU A 141 5.30 -10.11 1.25
N GLU A 142 4.19 -10.67 1.75
CA GLU A 142 3.11 -11.19 0.90
C GLU A 142 2.52 -10.13 -0.02
N LEU A 143 2.39 -8.90 0.47
CA LEU A 143 1.85 -7.78 -0.29
C LEU A 143 2.84 -7.29 -1.35
N LEU A 144 4.13 -7.18 -1.00
CA LEU A 144 5.21 -6.82 -1.93
C LEU A 144 5.35 -7.83 -3.07
N ALA A 145 5.20 -9.13 -2.77
CA ALA A 145 5.21 -10.17 -3.80
C ALA A 145 4.04 -10.02 -4.78
N ALA A 146 2.83 -9.81 -4.28
CA ALA A 146 1.67 -9.60 -5.16
C ALA A 146 1.74 -8.28 -5.95
N TYR A 147 2.34 -7.24 -5.36
CA TYR A 147 2.63 -6.01 -6.09
C TYR A 147 3.61 -6.25 -7.23
N LYS A 148 4.72 -6.95 -6.96
CA LYS A 148 5.71 -7.34 -7.98
C LYS A 148 5.07 -8.17 -9.09
N GLU A 149 4.26 -9.18 -8.75
CA GLU A 149 3.55 -10.01 -9.74
C GLU A 149 2.66 -9.16 -10.63
N GLN A 150 1.87 -8.25 -10.06
CA GLN A 150 0.99 -7.37 -10.84
C GLN A 150 1.77 -6.46 -11.80
N VAL A 151 2.85 -5.82 -11.33
CA VAL A 151 3.69 -4.95 -12.18
C VAL A 151 4.35 -5.75 -13.30
N ALA A 152 4.77 -6.98 -13.03
CA ALA A 152 5.37 -7.85 -14.05
C ALA A 152 4.35 -8.31 -15.10
N GLU A 153 3.10 -8.56 -14.71
CA GLU A 153 2.05 -8.91 -15.67
C GLU A 153 1.62 -7.70 -16.51
N ALA A 154 1.54 -6.49 -15.93
CA ALA A 154 1.25 -5.27 -16.69
C ALA A 154 2.32 -5.01 -17.76
N ALA A 155 3.61 -5.11 -17.41
CA ALA A 155 4.69 -4.91 -18.37
C ALA A 155 4.66 -5.89 -19.56
N LYS A 156 4.21 -7.13 -19.34
CA LYS A 156 4.07 -8.12 -20.44
C LYS A 156 2.91 -7.81 -21.37
N VAL A 157 1.84 -7.21 -20.84
CA VAL A 157 0.70 -6.77 -21.64
C VAL A 157 1.12 -5.58 -22.50
N ASP A 158 1.82 -4.60 -21.92
CA ASP A 158 2.35 -3.46 -22.67
C ASP A 158 3.34 -3.89 -23.78
N GLU A 159 4.23 -4.86 -23.49
CA GLU A 159 5.15 -5.44 -24.50
C GLU A 159 4.42 -6.21 -25.62
N ALA A 160 3.22 -6.74 -25.36
CA ALA A 160 2.42 -7.46 -26.35
C ALA A 160 1.52 -6.51 -27.17
N GLU A 161 1.05 -5.42 -26.58
CA GLU A 161 0.26 -4.38 -27.29
C GLU A 161 1.15 -3.51 -28.20
N ASP A 162 2.44 -3.36 -27.91
CA ASP A 162 3.40 -2.68 -28.80
C ASP A 162 3.76 -3.52 -30.06
N ASP A 163 3.46 -4.82 -30.08
CA ASP A 163 3.71 -5.72 -31.23
C ASP A 163 2.44 -6.03 -32.05
N ASP A 164 1.23 -5.82 -31.50
CA ASP A 164 -0.05 -6.07 -32.16
C ASP A 164 -0.88 -4.78 -32.32
N ASP A 165 -0.47 -3.96 -33.29
CA ASP A 165 -1.36 -2.97 -33.92
C ASP A 165 -2.46 -3.76 -34.68
N MET A 166 -3.59 -4.03 -33.99
CA MET A 166 -4.91 -4.54 -34.43
C MET A 166 -5.36 -5.87 -33.78
N ASP A 167 -6.12 -5.82 -32.67
CA ASP A 167 -7.51 -6.28 -32.68
C ASP A 167 -8.25 -5.94 -31.38
N GLY A 168 -9.45 -5.37 -31.51
CA GLY A 168 -10.36 -5.14 -30.40
C GLY A 168 -10.89 -6.46 -29.86
N PHE A 169 -10.64 -6.74 -28.58
CA PHE A 169 -11.38 -7.78 -27.87
C PHE A 169 -11.94 -7.24 -26.55
N GLN A 170 -13.23 -6.92 -26.61
CA GLN A 170 -14.09 -6.82 -25.44
C GLN A 170 -14.07 -8.18 -24.73
N SER A 171 -13.47 -8.25 -23.53
CA SER A 171 -13.78 -9.33 -22.60
C SER A 171 -14.92 -8.84 -21.71
N ASP A 172 -16.11 -9.19 -22.16
CA ASP A 172 -17.37 -9.11 -21.40
C ASP A 172 -17.34 -10.23 -20.35
N ASP A 173 -17.00 -9.91 -19.11
CA ASP A 173 -17.28 -10.74 -17.93
C ASP A 173 -18.33 -10.01 -17.10
N GLU A 174 -19.60 -10.23 -17.46
CA GLU A 174 -20.76 -9.89 -16.64
C GLU A 174 -20.79 -10.71 -15.33
N ASP A 175 -21.45 -10.13 -14.32
CA ASP A 175 -21.94 -10.64 -13.02
C ASP A 175 -21.03 -10.50 -11.77
N GLU A 176 -21.41 -9.81 -10.67
CA GLU A 176 -22.68 -9.18 -10.24
C GLU A 176 -22.40 -7.95 -9.34
N GLY A 177 -23.14 -6.86 -9.55
CA GLY A 177 -23.78 -6.09 -8.48
C GLY A 177 -23.00 -5.08 -7.63
N ASP A 178 -22.55 -3.96 -8.22
CA ASP A 178 -22.62 -2.63 -7.57
C ASP A 178 -22.58 -1.55 -8.65
N GLY A 179 -23.76 -1.08 -9.05
CA GLY A 179 -23.94 -0.04 -10.06
C GLY A 179 -23.57 1.35 -9.53
N SER A 180 -22.31 1.53 -9.14
CA SER A 180 -21.76 2.82 -8.68
C SER A 180 -20.39 3.13 -9.31
N ASP A 181 -20.08 2.55 -10.48
CA ASP A 181 -18.80 2.74 -11.19
C ASP A 181 -19.00 3.46 -12.54
N LYS A 182 -20.07 4.26 -12.68
CA LYS A 182 -20.41 4.99 -13.92
C LYS A 182 -20.30 6.51 -13.84
N GLU A 183 -19.64 7.05 -12.82
CA GLU A 183 -19.38 8.49 -12.80
C GLU A 183 -17.95 8.78 -12.34
N MET A 184 -17.12 9.08 -13.35
CA MET A 184 -15.92 9.94 -13.33
C MET A 184 -14.57 9.26 -13.18
N GLY A 185 -13.81 9.33 -14.26
CA GLY A 185 -12.35 9.29 -14.29
C GLY A 185 -11.80 7.96 -14.79
N LEU A 186 -11.52 7.91 -16.09
CA LEU A 186 -10.31 7.25 -16.55
C LEU A 186 -9.14 7.94 -15.82
N ASP A 187 -8.81 7.48 -14.62
CA ASP A 187 -7.49 7.71 -14.05
C ASP A 187 -6.54 6.84 -14.89
N GLU A 188 -6.17 7.36 -16.05
CA GLU A 188 -4.76 7.31 -16.43
C GLU A 188 -4.00 8.04 -15.31
N GLU A 189 -3.81 7.37 -14.17
CA GLU A 189 -2.78 7.72 -13.19
C GLU A 189 -1.46 7.46 -13.92
N ASP A 190 -1.10 8.40 -14.79
CA ASP A 190 0.25 8.60 -15.28
C ASP A 190 1.14 8.54 -14.04
N GLY A 191 1.93 7.47 -13.96
CA GLY A 191 2.64 7.08 -12.75
C GLY A 191 3.50 8.25 -12.29
N ASP A 192 3.05 8.96 -11.26
CA ASP A 192 3.74 10.14 -10.78
C ASP A 192 5.13 9.71 -10.28
N ASP A 193 6.16 10.01 -11.08
CA ASP A 193 7.57 9.77 -10.79
C ASP A 193 7.95 10.29 -9.39
N ALA A 194 7.17 11.25 -8.84
CA ALA A 194 7.28 11.76 -7.49
C ALA A 194 7.02 10.71 -6.39
N ASP A 195 6.03 9.81 -6.57
CA ASP A 195 5.73 8.75 -5.60
C ASP A 195 6.81 7.67 -5.62
N ASN A 196 7.37 7.37 -6.79
CA ASN A 196 8.50 6.46 -6.94
C ASN A 196 9.79 7.03 -6.30
N GLU A 197 10.09 8.32 -6.51
CA GLU A 197 11.23 8.98 -5.86
C GLU A 197 11.07 9.12 -4.34
N ARG A 198 9.83 9.28 -3.85
CA ARG A 198 9.54 9.31 -2.42
C ARG A 198 9.63 7.93 -1.78
N LEU A 199 9.15 6.89 -2.47
CA LEU A 199 9.40 5.49 -2.12
C LEU A 199 10.90 5.21 -2.00
N LYS A 200 11.70 5.69 -2.96
CA LYS A 200 13.17 5.53 -2.95
C LYS A 200 13.82 6.26 -1.80
N ARG A 201 13.41 7.50 -1.50
CA ARG A 201 13.94 8.26 -0.35
C ARG A 201 13.62 7.57 0.96
N LEU A 202 12.42 7.01 1.10
CA LEU A 202 12.03 6.31 2.33
C LEU A 202 12.60 4.91 2.40
N ALA A 203 12.76 4.18 1.30
CA ALA A 203 13.58 2.97 1.28
C ALA A 203 15.02 3.29 1.71
N ALA A 204 15.61 4.37 1.19
CA ALA A 204 16.93 4.84 1.62
C ALA A 204 16.95 5.30 3.09
N GLN A 205 15.86 5.88 3.59
CA GLN A 205 15.72 6.32 4.98
C GLN A 205 15.43 5.15 5.94
N VAL A 206 14.75 4.09 5.50
CA VAL A 206 14.58 2.80 6.19
C VAL A 206 15.91 2.03 6.20
N ILE A 207 16.72 2.15 5.15
CA ILE A 207 18.07 1.60 5.09
C ILE A 207 19.03 2.41 5.98
N MET A 208 18.94 3.75 6.01
CA MET A 208 19.78 4.62 6.85
C MET A 208 19.34 4.66 8.32
N GLN A 209 18.03 4.63 8.59
CA GLN A 209 17.41 4.55 9.91
C GLN A 209 16.94 3.12 10.18
N ALA A 210 17.62 2.13 9.60
CA ALA A 210 17.46 0.75 10.03
C ALA A 210 17.76 0.74 11.53
N SER A 211 16.68 0.81 12.31
CA SER A 211 16.64 0.40 13.69
C SER A 211 17.10 -1.06 13.69
N ASP A 212 18.42 -1.21 13.86
CA ASP A 212 19.22 -2.43 13.78
C ASP A 212 19.11 -3.25 12.47
N PRO A 213 20.12 -3.17 11.57
CA PRO A 213 20.31 -4.18 10.51
C PRO A 213 20.31 -5.61 11.06
N SER A 214 20.81 -5.80 12.28
CA SER A 214 20.80 -7.07 13.00
C SER A 214 19.38 -7.53 13.38
N ARG A 215 18.46 -6.61 13.67
CA ARG A 215 17.05 -6.93 13.95
C ARG A 215 16.36 -7.44 12.70
N PHE A 216 16.61 -6.81 11.56
CA PHE A 216 16.08 -7.25 10.27
C PHE A 216 16.67 -8.62 9.88
N GLN A 217 17.98 -8.82 10.05
CA GLN A 217 18.64 -10.11 9.82
C GLN A 217 18.05 -11.23 10.71
N ASN A 218 17.83 -10.95 12.00
CA ASN A 218 17.20 -11.92 12.92
C ASN A 218 15.77 -12.26 12.50
N LEU A 219 14.99 -11.27 12.06
CA LEU A 219 13.65 -11.51 11.51
C LEU A 219 13.72 -12.40 10.27
N THR A 220 14.61 -12.10 9.32
CA THR A 220 14.75 -12.93 8.11
C THR A 220 15.19 -14.36 8.42
N GLN A 221 16.11 -14.54 9.36
CA GLN A 221 16.60 -15.86 9.77
C GLN A 221 15.56 -16.70 10.54
N THR A 222 14.62 -16.06 11.22
CA THR A 222 13.56 -16.75 11.99
C THR A 222 12.31 -17.08 11.18
N LEU A 223 12.24 -16.65 9.92
CA LEU A 223 11.13 -16.95 9.04
C LEU A 223 11.15 -18.38 8.52
N GLU A 224 9.96 -18.90 8.22
CA GLU A 224 9.81 -20.13 7.46
C GLU A 224 10.40 -19.98 6.06
N PHE A 225 10.85 -21.11 5.49
CA PHE A 225 11.54 -21.17 4.20
C PHE A 225 10.81 -20.44 3.07
N GLN A 226 9.48 -20.50 3.04
CA GLN A 226 8.66 -19.80 2.03
C GLN A 226 8.82 -18.27 2.09
N TYR A 227 8.81 -17.69 3.28
CA TYR A 227 8.96 -16.24 3.46
C TYR A 227 10.40 -15.78 3.23
N GLN A 228 11.39 -16.64 3.53
CA GLN A 228 12.80 -16.37 3.17
C GLN A 228 12.98 -16.31 1.65
N ALA A 229 12.40 -17.26 0.91
CA ALA A 229 12.42 -17.26 -0.55
C ALA A 229 11.74 -16.00 -1.11
N LEU A 230 10.60 -15.61 -0.54
CA LEU A 230 9.88 -14.40 -0.93
C LEU A 230 10.71 -13.13 -0.70
N ALA A 231 11.31 -13.00 0.48
CA ALA A 231 12.17 -11.87 0.83
C ALA A 231 13.36 -11.75 -0.13
N ASN A 232 14.02 -12.86 -0.44
CA ASN A 232 15.12 -12.88 -1.40
C ASN A 232 14.65 -12.50 -2.82
N GLY A 233 13.49 -13.01 -3.24
CA GLY A 233 12.93 -12.69 -4.57
C GLY A 233 12.45 -11.25 -4.71
N VAL A 234 11.98 -10.62 -3.64
CA VAL A 234 11.65 -9.19 -3.58
C VAL A 234 12.94 -8.36 -3.61
N ALA A 235 13.95 -8.73 -2.81
CA ALA A 235 15.23 -8.01 -2.76
C ALA A 235 15.95 -8.00 -4.12
N GLN A 236 16.04 -9.16 -4.79
CA GLN A 236 16.64 -9.26 -6.13
C GLN A 236 15.94 -8.36 -7.16
N HIS A 237 14.60 -8.30 -7.11
CA HIS A 237 13.84 -7.47 -8.03
C HIS A 237 14.01 -5.97 -7.74
N ALA A 238 14.07 -5.60 -6.46
CA ALA A 238 14.35 -4.22 -6.06
C ALA A 238 15.74 -3.76 -6.55
N ASP A 239 16.76 -4.63 -6.45
CA ASP A 239 18.09 -4.34 -6.98
C ASP A 239 18.10 -4.21 -8.51
N GLN A 240 17.37 -5.08 -9.23
CA GLN A 240 17.20 -4.99 -10.69
C GLN A 240 16.56 -3.66 -11.09
N ARG A 241 15.42 -3.29 -10.48
CA ARG A 241 14.76 -2.02 -10.78
C ARG A 241 15.60 -0.81 -10.43
N ARG A 242 16.41 -0.87 -9.37
CA ARG A 242 17.35 0.22 -9.04
C ARG A 242 18.35 0.45 -10.16
N VAL A 243 18.92 -0.62 -10.72
CA VAL A 243 19.91 -0.55 -11.81
C VAL A 243 19.26 -0.04 -13.11
N GLU A 244 18.05 -0.51 -13.44
CA GLU A 244 17.28 -0.03 -14.60
C GLU A 244 17.01 1.48 -14.51
N LEU A 245 16.53 1.94 -13.35
CA LEU A 245 16.26 3.36 -13.11
C LEU A 245 17.52 4.23 -13.16
N GLU A 246 18.66 3.71 -12.67
CA GLU A 246 19.95 4.40 -12.80
C GLU A 246 20.36 4.54 -14.27
N LYS A 247 20.14 3.49 -15.07
CA LYS A 247 20.40 3.50 -16.51
C LYS A 247 19.49 4.48 -17.25
N GLU A 248 18.19 4.47 -16.98
CA GLU A 248 17.22 5.44 -17.53
C GLU A 248 17.56 6.88 -17.16
N LYS A 249 18.01 7.13 -15.93
CA LYS A 249 18.49 8.47 -15.50
C LYS A 249 19.73 8.90 -16.28
N MET A 250 20.67 8.00 -16.55
CA MET A 250 21.85 8.30 -17.38
C MET A 250 21.48 8.57 -18.84
N GLU A 251 20.53 7.80 -19.39
CA GLU A 251 20.02 8.00 -20.76
C GLU A 251 19.28 9.34 -20.88
N LYS A 252 18.34 9.65 -19.97
CA LYS A 252 17.65 10.96 -19.94
C LYS A 252 18.64 12.13 -19.75
N ALA A 253 19.67 11.98 -18.92
CA ALA A 253 20.70 13.01 -18.74
C ALA A 253 21.55 13.23 -20.01
N SER A 254 21.82 12.17 -20.79
CA SER A 254 22.57 12.27 -22.04
C SER A 254 21.77 12.99 -23.14
N VAL A 255 20.45 12.78 -23.20
CA VAL A 255 19.53 13.43 -24.15
C VAL A 255 19.36 14.92 -23.83
N VAL A 256 19.33 15.32 -22.56
CA VAL A 256 19.25 16.74 -22.15
C VAL A 256 20.57 17.50 -22.38
N SER A 257 21.69 16.79 -22.52
CA SER A 257 23.01 17.38 -22.76
C SER A 257 23.42 17.51 -24.23
N SER A 258 22.56 17.07 -25.15
CA SER A 258 22.76 17.12 -26.62
C SER A 258 21.86 18.18 -27.25
#